data_AF-A0A0N8I015-F1
#
_entry.id   AF-A0A0N8I015-F1
#
_cell.length_a   1.000
_cell.length_b   1.000
_cell.length_c   1.000
_cell.angle_alpha   90.00
_cell.angle_beta   90.00
_cell.angle_gamma   90.00
#
_symmetry.space_group_name_H-M   'P 1'
#
loop_
_entity.id
_entity.type
_entity.pdbx_description
1 polymer ?
#
loop_
_entity_poly.entity_id
_entity_poly.type
_entity_poly.pdbx_seq_one_letter_code
_entity_poly.pdbx_strand_id
1 'polypeptide(L)'
;MYELSAAPESGVLAHLSGQALHAEQDGVTVPLPFETMGPEVVGDVAHSVFATAISAGVDPGTLRDCAGPLPGALDRAVREHAQGVAREEREQLRRYVEGTLCPQLAATDVYDRLIASRQRYVEEPLDAVVRVAGLAVEVGGRADVVSIDRDGEWHVDELKIGLRPPEPDLRARYELQAATYAWLLERQEGSAVTATVTTVGAHQETTVVTAGEATVRERLDRLADRRWDCQQ
;
A
#
# COMPACT_ATOMS: atom_id res chain seq x y z
N MET A 1 8.08 14.38 -3.71
CA MET A 1 9.02 14.07 -4.82
C MET A 1 9.35 12.56 -4.83
N TYR A 2 9.27 11.82 -5.95
CA TYR A 2 9.67 10.39 -6.01
C TYR A 2 11.20 10.29 -6.06
N GLU A 3 11.83 9.46 -5.23
CA GLU A 3 13.28 9.55 -5.00
C GLU A 3 14.12 9.00 -6.15
N LEU A 4 13.85 7.78 -6.62
CA LEU A 4 14.42 7.24 -7.88
C LEU A 4 14.02 8.11 -9.08
N SER A 5 12.79 8.60 -9.01
CA SER A 5 12.21 9.73 -9.73
C SER A 5 13.15 10.88 -10.02
N ALA A 6 13.64 11.44 -8.92
CA ALA A 6 14.16 12.79 -8.85
C ALA A 6 15.68 12.83 -8.65
N ALA A 7 16.23 11.82 -7.99
CA ALA A 7 17.65 11.63 -7.72
C ALA A 7 18.01 10.12 -7.87
N PRO A 8 17.97 9.58 -9.11
CA PRO A 8 18.24 8.16 -9.35
C PRO A 8 19.63 7.74 -8.86
N GLU A 9 20.64 8.61 -8.99
CA GLU A 9 22.02 8.32 -8.58
C GLU A 9 22.15 8.08 -7.06
N SER A 10 21.37 8.79 -6.24
CA SER A 10 21.38 8.62 -4.78
C SER A 10 20.44 7.50 -4.31
N GLY A 11 19.34 7.26 -5.03
CA GLY A 11 18.34 6.26 -4.64
C GLY A 11 18.62 4.84 -5.14
N VAL A 12 19.37 4.66 -6.23
CA VAL A 12 19.48 3.34 -6.90
C VAL A 12 20.17 2.29 -6.03
N LEU A 13 21.21 2.66 -5.27
CA LEU A 13 21.92 1.72 -4.40
C LEU A 13 21.04 1.25 -3.24
N ALA A 14 20.34 2.17 -2.57
CA ALA A 14 19.37 1.84 -1.54
C ALA A 14 18.29 0.90 -2.09
N HIS A 15 17.69 1.24 -3.24
CA HIS A 15 16.69 0.40 -3.89
C HIS A 15 17.19 -1.01 -4.24
N LEU A 16 18.35 -1.12 -4.90
CA LEU A 16 18.92 -2.41 -5.32
C LEU A 16 19.37 -3.26 -4.13
N SER A 17 19.67 -2.63 -2.98
CA SER A 17 20.00 -3.33 -1.74
C SER A 17 18.78 -3.71 -0.90
N GLY A 18 17.56 -3.46 -1.39
CA GLY A 18 16.32 -3.74 -0.67
C GLY A 18 16.06 -2.80 0.50
N GLN A 19 16.78 -1.67 0.58
CA GLN A 19 16.56 -0.66 1.61
C GLN A 19 15.40 0.26 1.23
N ALA A 20 14.62 0.65 2.24
CA ALA A 20 13.58 1.66 2.06
C ALA A 20 14.21 2.96 1.56
N LEU A 21 13.68 3.49 0.46
CA LEU A 21 14.11 4.78 -0.08
C LEU A 21 13.74 5.93 0.87
N HIS A 22 12.58 5.80 1.52
CA HIS A 22 12.11 6.74 2.51
C HIS A 22 12.16 6.11 3.90
N ALA A 23 13.13 6.53 4.71
CA ALA A 23 13.19 6.23 6.14
C ALA A 23 13.19 7.54 6.93
N GLU A 24 12.13 8.34 6.81
CA GLU A 24 11.93 9.44 7.77
C GLU A 24 11.38 8.86 9.07
N GLN A 25 12.27 8.66 10.03
CA GLN A 25 11.91 8.34 11.41
C GLN A 25 11.45 9.58 12.21
N ASP A 26 11.66 10.79 11.66
CA ASP A 26 11.29 12.04 12.33
C ASP A 26 9.78 12.30 12.30
N GLY A 27 9.19 12.54 13.48
CA GLY A 27 7.81 13.02 13.61
C GLY A 27 6.72 11.94 13.66
N VAL A 28 7.06 10.71 14.08
CA VAL A 28 6.06 9.67 14.36
C VAL A 28 5.16 10.07 15.55
N THR A 29 3.85 9.93 15.38
CA THR A 29 2.86 10.32 16.41
C THR A 29 2.08 9.15 17.00
N VAL A 30 2.42 7.91 16.63
CA VAL A 30 1.77 6.70 17.16
C VAL A 30 2.43 6.25 18.47
N PRO A 31 1.72 5.53 19.36
CA PRO A 31 2.25 5.09 20.64
C PRO A 31 3.17 3.85 20.49
N LEU A 32 4.20 3.95 19.65
CA LEU A 32 5.22 2.93 19.43
C LEU A 32 6.62 3.53 19.66
N PRO A 33 7.54 2.80 20.31
CA PRO A 33 8.83 3.33 20.77
C PRO A 33 9.92 3.41 19.70
N PHE A 34 9.93 2.50 18.70
CA PHE A 34 10.90 2.45 17.60
C PHE A 34 12.39 2.43 18.04
N GLU A 35 12.69 1.83 19.18
CA GLU A 35 14.06 1.65 19.69
C GLU A 35 14.82 0.57 18.92
N THR A 36 14.14 -0.52 18.55
CA THR A 36 14.72 -1.63 17.76
C THR A 36 13.89 -2.01 16.53
N MET A 37 12.78 -1.33 16.34
CA MET A 37 11.83 -1.52 15.25
C MET A 37 11.86 -0.31 14.31
N GLY A 38 11.90 -0.54 13.00
CA GLY A 38 11.68 0.50 12.00
C GLY A 38 10.19 0.66 11.63
N PRO A 39 9.80 1.81 11.05
CA PRO A 39 8.43 2.09 10.62
C PRO A 39 7.89 1.06 9.60
N GLU A 40 8.76 0.52 8.76
CA GLU A 40 8.43 -0.52 7.77
C GLU A 40 7.86 -1.78 8.41
N VAL A 41 8.36 -2.18 9.59
CA VAL A 41 7.88 -3.38 10.30
C VAL A 41 6.40 -3.23 10.68
N VAL A 42 5.96 -2.02 11.02
CA VAL A 42 4.56 -1.76 11.35
C VAL A 42 3.67 -1.94 10.12
N GLY A 43 4.13 -1.41 8.97
CA GLY A 43 3.46 -1.56 7.68
C GLY A 43 3.31 -3.02 7.28
N ASP A 44 4.41 -3.77 7.26
CA ASP A 44 4.45 -5.17 6.85
C ASP A 44 3.57 -6.08 7.73
N VAL A 45 3.65 -5.90 9.06
CA VAL A 45 2.82 -6.67 10.00
C VAL A 45 1.34 -6.36 9.79
N ALA A 46 0.98 -5.09 9.65
CA ALA A 46 -0.41 -4.70 9.43
C ALA A 46 -0.95 -5.20 8.09
N HIS A 47 -0.18 -5.06 7.00
CA HIS A 47 -0.58 -5.55 5.67
C HIS A 47 -0.84 -7.05 5.69
N SER A 48 0.03 -7.84 6.33
CA SER A 48 -0.17 -9.29 6.44
C SER A 48 -1.45 -9.68 7.19
N VAL A 49 -1.80 -8.92 8.24
CA VAL A 49 -3.05 -9.12 8.99
C VAL A 49 -4.27 -8.72 8.16
N PHE A 50 -4.21 -7.57 7.48
CA PHE A 50 -5.30 -7.08 6.62
C PHE A 50 -5.53 -8.00 5.42
N ALA A 51 -4.46 -8.41 4.74
CA ALA A 51 -4.51 -9.38 3.65
C ALA A 51 -5.17 -10.69 4.11
N THR A 52 -4.82 -11.18 5.30
CA THR A 52 -5.47 -12.37 5.88
C THR A 52 -6.96 -12.13 6.14
N ALA A 53 -7.33 -10.98 6.73
CA ALA A 53 -8.72 -10.64 7.02
C ALA A 53 -9.58 -10.61 5.75
N ILE A 54 -9.10 -9.94 4.70
CA ILE A 54 -9.81 -9.73 3.43
C ILE A 54 -9.90 -11.05 2.66
N SER A 55 -8.80 -11.82 2.61
CA SER A 55 -8.76 -13.13 1.95
C SER A 55 -9.72 -14.13 2.62
N ALA A 56 -9.76 -14.14 3.95
CA ALA A 56 -10.65 -15.02 4.70
C ALA A 56 -12.11 -14.53 4.75
N GLY A 57 -12.40 -13.33 4.24
CA GLY A 57 -13.74 -12.74 4.27
C GLY A 57 -14.24 -12.50 5.69
N VAL A 58 -13.36 -12.08 6.60
CA VAL A 58 -13.70 -11.76 7.99
C VAL A 58 -14.73 -10.64 8.00
N ASP A 59 -15.79 -10.77 8.83
CA ASP A 59 -16.80 -9.72 8.92
C ASP A 59 -16.29 -8.49 9.70
N PRO A 60 -16.87 -7.30 9.48
CA PRO A 60 -16.41 -6.07 10.13
C PRO A 60 -16.44 -6.12 11.67
N GLY A 61 -17.38 -6.87 12.27
CA GLY A 61 -17.42 -7.04 13.72
C GLY A 61 -16.23 -7.82 14.24
N THR A 62 -15.94 -8.96 13.61
CA THR A 62 -14.76 -9.79 13.93
C THR A 62 -13.45 -9.05 13.66
N LEU A 63 -13.34 -8.28 12.57
CA LEU A 63 -12.15 -7.44 12.32
C LEU A 63 -12.01 -6.35 13.37
N ARG A 64 -13.10 -5.69 13.77
CA ARG A 64 -13.08 -4.61 14.76
C ARG A 64 -12.48 -5.07 16.09
N ASP A 65 -12.82 -6.29 16.52
CA ASP A 65 -12.28 -6.88 17.76
C ASP A 65 -10.94 -7.59 17.54
N CYS A 66 -10.38 -7.50 16.32
CA CYS A 66 -9.21 -8.24 15.84
C CYS A 66 -9.24 -9.74 16.21
N ALA A 67 -10.41 -10.36 16.05
CA ALA A 67 -10.72 -11.70 16.55
C ALA A 67 -10.72 -12.77 15.44
N GLY A 68 -11.21 -13.97 15.78
CA GLY A 68 -11.32 -15.08 14.83
C GLY A 68 -9.95 -15.57 14.33
N PRO A 69 -9.67 -15.55 13.02
CA PRO A 69 -8.37 -16.00 12.49
C PRO A 69 -7.24 -14.97 12.70
N LEU A 70 -7.55 -13.73 13.09
CA LEU A 70 -6.62 -12.62 13.11
C LEU A 70 -5.53 -12.69 14.18
N PRO A 71 -5.76 -13.18 15.41
CA PRO A 71 -4.68 -13.36 16.38
C PRO A 71 -3.58 -14.29 15.86
N GLY A 72 -3.97 -15.39 15.19
CA GLY A 72 -3.04 -16.31 14.57
C GLY A 72 -2.32 -15.72 13.35
N ALA A 73 -2.96 -14.82 12.61
CA ALA A 73 -2.35 -14.08 11.51
C ALA A 73 -1.32 -13.06 12.01
N LEU A 74 -1.67 -12.29 13.05
CA LEU A 74 -0.78 -11.35 13.71
C LEU A 74 0.44 -12.06 14.30
N ASP A 75 0.23 -13.22 14.93
CA ASP A 75 1.31 -14.07 15.42
C ASP A 75 2.30 -14.49 14.33
N ARG A 76 1.80 -14.86 13.14
CA ARG A 76 2.67 -15.19 11.99
C ARG A 76 3.40 -13.96 11.49
N ALA A 77 2.68 -12.88 11.25
CA ALA A 77 3.23 -11.63 10.74
C ALA A 77 4.35 -11.08 11.64
N VAL A 78 4.17 -11.06 12.96
CA VAL A 78 5.21 -10.63 13.91
C VAL A 78 6.44 -11.55 13.88
N ARG A 79 6.27 -12.86 13.69
CA ARG A 79 7.42 -13.79 13.57
C ARG A 79 8.18 -13.60 12.26
N GLU A 80 7.47 -13.27 11.19
CA GLU A 80 8.04 -13.10 9.85
C GLU A 80 8.75 -11.76 9.70
N HIS A 81 8.11 -10.66 10.13
CA HIS A 81 8.57 -9.30 9.83
C HIS A 81 9.27 -8.59 10.98
N ALA A 82 9.06 -9.00 12.24
CA ALA A 82 9.68 -8.36 13.41
C ALA A 82 10.84 -9.19 14.00
N GLN A 83 11.64 -9.82 13.12
CA GLN A 83 12.86 -10.52 13.54
C GLN A 83 13.91 -9.48 13.99
N GLY A 84 14.55 -9.73 15.13
CA GLY A 84 15.50 -8.78 15.72
C GLY A 84 14.89 -7.65 16.54
N VAL A 85 13.57 -7.43 16.45
CA VAL A 85 12.84 -6.47 17.30
C VAL A 85 12.72 -6.99 18.73
N ALA A 86 12.91 -6.12 19.72
CA ALA A 86 12.75 -6.42 21.14
C ALA A 86 11.36 -7.00 21.45
N ARG A 87 11.28 -7.87 22.45
CA ARG A 87 10.02 -8.55 22.79
C ARG A 87 8.94 -7.55 23.22
N GLU A 88 9.33 -6.57 24.02
CA GLU A 88 8.46 -5.54 24.57
C GLU A 88 7.90 -4.63 23.46
N GLU A 89 8.69 -4.35 22.41
CA GLU A 89 8.23 -3.61 21.23
C GLU A 89 7.28 -4.45 20.38
N ARG A 90 7.53 -5.75 20.22
CA ARG A 90 6.60 -6.67 19.53
C ARG A 90 5.25 -6.75 20.24
N GLU A 91 5.24 -6.76 21.57
CA GLU A 91 4.01 -6.72 22.37
C GLU A 91 3.26 -5.38 22.22
N GLN A 92 3.98 -4.26 22.03
CA GLN A 92 3.38 -2.97 21.73
C GLN A 92 2.81 -2.90 20.32
N LEU A 93 3.54 -3.42 19.32
CA LEU A 93 3.06 -3.55 17.95
C LEU A 93 1.77 -4.37 17.87
N ARG A 94 1.70 -5.50 18.59
CA ARG A 94 0.49 -6.33 18.66
C ARG A 94 -0.70 -5.54 19.19
N ARG A 95 -0.52 -4.86 20.33
CA ARG A 95 -1.57 -4.02 20.92
C ARG A 95 -1.99 -2.89 20.00
N TYR A 96 -1.07 -2.31 19.24
CA TYR A 96 -1.38 -1.27 18.28
C TYR A 96 -2.19 -1.81 17.09
N VAL A 97 -1.82 -2.97 16.55
CA VAL A 97 -2.59 -3.62 15.49
C VAL A 97 -3.99 -3.96 16.00
N GLU A 98 -4.10 -4.70 17.10
CA GLU A 98 -5.37 -5.18 17.67
C GLU A 98 -6.27 -4.03 18.13
N GLY A 99 -5.71 -3.05 18.84
CA GLY A 99 -6.46 -1.99 19.50
C GLY A 99 -6.65 -0.72 18.69
N THR A 100 -5.97 -0.58 17.55
CA THR A 100 -6.08 0.63 16.70
C THR A 100 -6.30 0.28 15.25
N LEU A 101 -5.43 -0.50 14.63
CA LEU A 101 -5.47 -0.71 13.18
C LEU A 101 -6.66 -1.58 12.72
N CYS A 102 -6.91 -2.73 13.37
CA CYS A 102 -8.07 -3.57 13.03
C CYS A 102 -9.40 -2.81 13.22
N PRO A 103 -9.65 -2.12 14.36
CA PRO A 103 -10.84 -1.29 14.54
C PRO A 103 -11.01 -0.19 13.50
N GLN A 104 -9.94 0.52 13.13
CA GLN A 104 -10.01 1.61 12.16
C GLN A 104 -10.34 1.09 10.77
N LEU A 105 -9.68 0.02 10.29
CA LEU A 105 -9.99 -0.56 8.98
C LEU A 105 -11.43 -1.07 8.94
N ALA A 106 -11.89 -1.76 10.00
CA ALA A 106 -13.25 -2.25 10.12
C ALA A 106 -14.33 -1.15 10.14
N ALA A 107 -13.94 0.10 10.38
CA ALA A 107 -14.84 1.25 10.36
C ALA A 107 -14.88 1.97 9.01
N THR A 108 -14.16 1.48 7.99
CA THR A 108 -14.14 2.09 6.66
C THR A 108 -15.23 1.52 5.75
N ASP A 109 -15.86 2.39 4.97
CA ASP A 109 -16.80 1.98 3.92
C ASP A 109 -16.12 1.10 2.86
N VAL A 110 -14.80 1.27 2.67
CA VAL A 110 -13.97 0.42 1.79
C VAL A 110 -13.99 -1.02 2.27
N TYR A 111 -13.81 -1.28 3.57
CA TYR A 111 -13.83 -2.64 4.09
C TYR A 111 -15.23 -3.27 3.95
N ASP A 112 -16.29 -2.51 4.23
CA ASP A 112 -17.67 -2.99 4.02
C ASP A 112 -17.93 -3.35 2.55
N ARG A 113 -17.49 -2.50 1.61
CA ARG A 113 -17.57 -2.79 0.18
C ARG A 113 -16.79 -4.05 -0.16
N LEU A 114 -15.52 -4.15 0.25
CA LEU A 114 -14.66 -5.30 -0.02
C LEU A 114 -15.32 -6.60 0.43
N ILE A 115 -15.80 -6.68 1.67
CA ILE A 115 -16.44 -7.90 2.19
C ILE A 115 -17.76 -8.23 1.45
N ALA A 116 -18.47 -7.21 0.97
CA ALA A 116 -19.66 -7.37 0.14
C ALA A 116 -19.40 -7.69 -1.34
N SER A 117 -18.17 -7.47 -1.85
CA SER A 117 -17.77 -7.70 -3.24
C SER A 117 -17.97 -9.15 -3.67
N ARG A 118 -18.30 -9.33 -4.95
CA ARG A 118 -18.53 -10.64 -5.56
C ARG A 118 -17.22 -11.44 -5.64
N GLN A 119 -16.13 -10.77 -5.98
CA GLN A 119 -14.79 -11.34 -6.08
C GLN A 119 -13.78 -10.39 -5.45
N ARG A 120 -12.74 -10.97 -4.86
CA ARG A 120 -11.61 -10.27 -4.25
C ARG A 120 -10.34 -11.04 -4.54
N TYR A 121 -9.29 -10.33 -4.89
CA TYR A 121 -7.94 -10.81 -5.10
C TYR A 121 -7.05 -9.96 -4.20
N VAL A 122 -6.23 -10.61 -3.37
CA VAL A 122 -5.42 -9.94 -2.35
C VAL A 122 -3.97 -10.14 -2.72
N GLU A 123 -3.18 -9.07 -2.62
CA GLU A 123 -1.77 -9.06 -3.02
C GLU A 123 -1.60 -9.45 -4.51
N GLU A 124 -2.47 -8.93 -5.38
CA GLU A 124 -2.54 -9.31 -6.80
C GLU A 124 -1.37 -8.68 -7.59
N PRO A 125 -0.56 -9.48 -8.30
CA PRO A 125 0.46 -8.95 -9.20
C PRO A 125 -0.19 -8.29 -10.42
N LEU A 126 0.20 -7.05 -10.70
CA LEU A 126 -0.22 -6.29 -11.87
C LEU A 126 1.00 -5.96 -12.72
N ASP A 127 1.15 -6.71 -13.81
CA ASP A 127 2.28 -6.57 -14.73
C ASP A 127 1.81 -6.15 -16.13
N ALA A 128 2.47 -5.14 -16.72
CA ALA A 128 2.29 -4.81 -18.12
C ALA A 128 3.57 -4.33 -18.79
N VAL A 129 3.64 -4.53 -20.10
CA VAL A 129 4.62 -3.87 -20.95
C VAL A 129 3.98 -2.65 -21.61
N VAL A 130 4.56 -1.49 -21.37
CA VAL A 130 4.07 -0.20 -21.86
C VAL A 130 5.12 0.43 -22.76
N ARG A 131 4.69 1.17 -23.79
CA ARG A 131 5.60 1.88 -24.68
C ARG A 131 5.70 3.34 -24.28
N VAL A 132 6.92 3.80 -24.01
CA VAL A 132 7.24 5.18 -23.61
C VAL A 132 8.34 5.68 -24.56
N ALA A 133 8.09 6.74 -25.32
CA ALA A 133 9.03 7.27 -26.33
C ALA A 133 9.63 6.20 -27.27
N GLY A 134 8.83 5.19 -27.64
CA GLY A 134 9.26 4.07 -28.50
C GLY A 134 9.96 2.91 -27.78
N LEU A 135 10.32 3.06 -26.51
CA LEU A 135 10.91 2.01 -25.68
C LEU A 135 9.81 1.14 -25.04
N ALA A 136 10.03 -0.16 -24.99
CA ALA A 136 9.22 -1.06 -24.19
C ALA A 136 9.72 -1.03 -22.74
N VAL A 137 8.85 -0.66 -21.80
CA VAL A 137 9.11 -0.61 -20.36
C VAL A 137 8.18 -1.62 -19.70
N GLU A 138 8.73 -2.50 -18.89
CA GLU A 138 7.96 -3.36 -18.01
C GLU A 138 7.61 -2.58 -16.75
N VAL A 139 6.31 -2.50 -16.44
CA VAL A 139 5.79 -1.93 -15.21
C VAL A 139 5.13 -3.08 -14.47
N GLY A 140 5.73 -3.46 -13.36
CA GLY A 140 5.22 -4.50 -12.46
C GLY A 140 4.99 -3.94 -11.07
N GLY A 141 3.95 -4.42 -10.41
CA GLY A 141 3.61 -4.05 -9.04
C GLY A 141 2.68 -5.07 -8.41
N ARG A 142 2.35 -4.83 -7.15
CA ARG A 142 1.43 -5.66 -6.38
C ARG A 142 0.40 -4.73 -5.76
N ALA A 143 -0.85 -4.87 -6.18
CA ALA A 143 -1.96 -4.15 -5.59
C ALA A 143 -2.37 -4.85 -4.29
N ASP A 144 -2.67 -4.08 -3.24
CA ASP A 144 -3.06 -4.67 -1.96
C ASP A 144 -4.35 -5.49 -2.13
N VAL A 145 -5.37 -4.92 -2.81
CA VAL A 145 -6.60 -5.64 -3.17
C VAL A 145 -7.13 -5.20 -4.54
N VAL A 146 -7.51 -6.18 -5.37
CA VAL A 146 -8.39 -6.00 -6.54
C VAL A 146 -9.73 -6.62 -6.21
N SER A 147 -10.84 -5.94 -6.50
CA SER A 147 -12.17 -6.51 -6.28
C SER A 147 -13.16 -6.16 -7.38
N ILE A 148 -14.18 -7.00 -7.51
CA ILE A 148 -15.33 -6.76 -8.38
C ILE A 148 -16.55 -6.70 -7.49
N ASP A 149 -17.24 -5.56 -7.47
CA ASP A 149 -18.41 -5.39 -6.65
C ASP A 149 -19.63 -6.15 -7.20
N ARG A 150 -20.81 -5.92 -6.62
CA ARG A 150 -22.03 -6.63 -7.00
C ARG A 150 -22.62 -6.16 -8.33
N ASP A 151 -22.30 -4.94 -8.73
CA ASP A 151 -22.75 -4.35 -10.00
C ASP A 151 -21.80 -4.70 -11.15
N GLY A 152 -20.63 -5.27 -10.82
CA GLY A 152 -19.62 -5.70 -11.78
C GLY A 152 -18.55 -4.65 -12.02
N GLU A 153 -18.51 -3.59 -11.22
CA GLU A 153 -17.50 -2.55 -11.31
C GLU A 153 -16.20 -3.03 -10.65
N TRP A 154 -15.08 -2.69 -11.29
CA TRP A 154 -13.75 -3.07 -10.83
C TRP A 154 -13.18 -2.01 -9.89
N HIS A 155 -12.51 -2.48 -8.84
CA HIS A 155 -11.87 -1.63 -7.85
C HIS A 155 -10.44 -2.09 -7.58
N VAL A 156 -9.54 -1.13 -7.38
CA VAL A 156 -8.22 -1.33 -6.79
C VAL A 156 -8.16 -0.54 -5.49
N ASP A 157 -7.81 -1.21 -4.40
CA ASP A 157 -7.73 -0.62 -3.08
C ASP A 157 -6.32 -0.74 -2.53
N GLU A 158 -5.69 0.40 -2.30
CA GLU A 158 -4.39 0.51 -1.63
C GLU A 158 -4.60 0.85 -0.16
N LEU A 159 -4.04 0.02 0.72
CA LEU A 159 -4.04 0.21 2.16
C LEU A 159 -2.70 0.81 2.57
N LYS A 160 -2.71 1.80 3.47
CA LYS A 160 -1.51 2.47 3.96
C LYS A 160 -1.56 2.63 5.47
N ILE A 161 -0.43 2.40 6.14
CA ILE A 161 -0.29 2.66 7.57
C ILE A 161 0.37 4.02 7.77
N GLY A 162 -0.43 5.02 8.17
CA GLY A 162 0.05 6.35 8.50
C GLY A 162 0.58 6.40 9.93
N LEU A 163 1.89 6.57 10.10
CA LEU A 163 2.51 6.78 11.42
C LEU A 163 2.51 8.25 11.87
N ARG A 164 2.15 9.15 10.95
CA ARG A 164 1.89 10.58 11.14
C ARG A 164 0.87 11.04 10.09
N PRO A 165 0.19 12.18 10.27
CA PRO A 165 -0.66 12.75 9.21
C PRO A 165 0.12 12.93 7.90
N PRO A 166 -0.44 12.51 6.74
CA PRO A 166 0.28 12.58 5.48
C PRO A 166 0.41 14.03 4.98
N GLU A 167 1.63 14.42 4.64
CA GLU A 167 1.88 15.65 3.90
C GLU A 167 1.35 15.54 2.46
N PRO A 168 1.01 16.67 1.79
CA PRO A 168 0.47 16.66 0.43
C PRO A 168 1.30 15.85 -0.56
N ASP A 169 2.62 15.93 -0.46
CA ASP A 169 3.56 15.18 -1.31
C ASP A 169 3.45 13.66 -1.12
N LEU A 170 3.20 13.19 0.11
CA LEU A 170 3.02 11.77 0.38
C LEU A 170 1.67 11.28 -0.16
N ARG A 171 0.61 12.08 0.00
CA ARG A 171 -0.72 11.77 -0.57
C ARG A 171 -0.65 11.63 -2.10
N ALA A 172 -0.01 12.57 -2.78
CA ALA A 172 0.20 12.51 -4.22
C ALA A 172 0.98 11.26 -4.66
N ARG A 173 1.92 10.77 -3.84
CA ARG A 173 2.63 9.50 -4.10
C ARG A 173 1.71 8.30 -4.08
N TYR A 174 0.87 8.18 -3.05
CA TYR A 174 -0.09 7.09 -2.94
C TYR A 174 -1.14 7.13 -4.04
N GLU A 175 -1.65 8.31 -4.38
CA GLU A 175 -2.60 8.48 -5.48
C GLU A 175 -2.01 8.05 -6.83
N LEU A 176 -0.75 8.41 -7.13
CA LEU A 176 -0.13 7.94 -8.39
C LEU A 176 0.07 6.42 -8.41
N GLN A 177 0.45 5.81 -7.28
CA GLN A 177 0.62 4.36 -7.19
C GLN A 177 -0.71 3.66 -7.50
N ALA A 178 -1.78 4.03 -6.79
CA ALA A 178 -3.11 3.48 -7.00
C ALA A 178 -3.64 3.76 -8.43
N ALA A 179 -3.41 4.96 -8.97
CA ALA A 179 -3.75 5.30 -10.36
C ALA A 179 -3.00 4.43 -11.37
N THR A 180 -1.73 4.10 -11.10
CA THR A 180 -0.93 3.22 -11.95
C THR A 180 -1.51 1.82 -11.96
N TYR A 181 -1.90 1.29 -10.80
CA TYR A 181 -2.51 -0.04 -10.70
C TYR A 181 -3.88 -0.11 -11.38
N ALA A 182 -4.75 0.89 -11.18
CA ALA A 182 -6.00 0.98 -11.92
C ALA A 182 -5.75 1.01 -13.43
N TRP A 183 -4.86 1.87 -13.90
CA TRP A 183 -4.51 1.96 -15.32
C TRP A 183 -3.95 0.66 -15.91
N LEU A 184 -3.15 -0.10 -15.14
CA LEU A 184 -2.65 -1.41 -15.57
C LEU A 184 -3.79 -2.42 -15.71
N LEU A 185 -4.67 -2.48 -14.71
CA LEU A 185 -5.80 -3.41 -14.68
C LEU A 185 -6.84 -3.10 -15.77
N GLU A 186 -7.14 -1.82 -16.01
CA GLU A 186 -8.03 -1.39 -17.11
C GLU A 186 -7.56 -1.93 -18.47
N ARG A 187 -6.25 -2.04 -18.67
CA ARG A 187 -5.66 -2.54 -19.92
C ARG A 187 -5.67 -4.06 -20.03
N GLN A 188 -5.66 -4.76 -18.90
CA GLN A 188 -5.74 -6.22 -18.86
C GLN A 188 -7.18 -6.70 -19.04
N GLU A 189 -8.13 -6.03 -18.38
CA GLU A 189 -9.53 -6.46 -18.30
C GLU A 189 -10.47 -5.68 -19.23
N GLY A 190 -10.04 -4.55 -19.79
CA GLY A 190 -10.83 -3.74 -20.72
C GLY A 190 -12.03 -3.02 -20.10
N SER A 191 -12.07 -2.92 -18.77
CA SER A 191 -13.14 -2.28 -17.99
C SER A 191 -12.58 -1.11 -17.18
N ALA A 192 -13.39 -0.09 -16.90
CA ALA A 192 -12.97 1.02 -16.04
C ALA A 192 -12.73 0.54 -14.60
N VAL A 193 -11.71 1.10 -13.94
CA VAL A 193 -11.32 0.69 -12.58
C VAL A 193 -11.34 1.90 -11.65
N THR A 194 -12.05 1.77 -10.53
CA THR A 194 -12.02 2.77 -9.45
C THR A 194 -10.85 2.48 -8.51
N ALA A 195 -9.91 3.43 -8.38
CA ALA A 195 -8.83 3.34 -7.41
C ALA A 195 -9.18 4.07 -6.10
N THR A 196 -8.87 3.44 -4.97
CA THR A 196 -9.00 4.06 -3.64
C THR A 196 -7.71 3.90 -2.85
N VAL A 197 -7.34 4.93 -2.10
CA VAL A 197 -6.29 4.84 -1.06
C VAL A 197 -6.97 4.97 0.30
N THR A 198 -6.76 3.98 1.17
CA THR A 198 -7.21 4.01 2.56
C THR A 198 -6.01 4.03 3.48
N THR A 199 -5.88 5.10 4.25
CA THR A 199 -4.86 5.25 5.28
C THR A 199 -5.48 5.02 6.66
N VAL A 200 -4.82 4.21 7.49
CA VAL A 200 -5.16 3.99 8.91
C VAL A 200 -3.92 4.15 9.78
N GLY A 201 -4.10 4.39 11.08
CA GLY A 201 -3.05 4.58 12.07
C GLY A 201 -3.22 5.89 12.85
N ALA A 202 -2.21 6.76 12.78
CA ALA A 202 -2.25 8.11 13.36
C ALA A 202 -3.37 8.98 12.78
N HIS A 203 -3.77 8.69 11.53
CA HIS A 203 -4.88 9.33 10.85
C HIS A 203 -5.64 8.28 10.05
N GLN A 204 -6.96 8.46 9.97
CA GLN A 204 -7.83 7.65 9.15
C GLN A 204 -8.41 8.52 8.02
N GLU A 205 -8.11 8.15 6.78
CA GLU A 205 -8.53 8.87 5.57
C GLU A 205 -8.76 7.87 4.45
N THR A 206 -9.85 8.02 3.71
CA THR A 206 -10.11 7.27 2.47
C THR A 206 -10.28 8.28 1.35
N THR A 207 -9.51 8.11 0.28
CA THR A 207 -9.54 8.98 -0.90
C THR A 207 -9.80 8.15 -2.15
N VAL A 208 -10.85 8.50 -2.88
CA VAL A 208 -11.04 8.01 -4.25
C VAL A 208 -10.07 8.76 -5.15
N VAL A 209 -9.25 8.00 -5.87
CA VAL A 209 -8.16 8.54 -6.69
C VAL A 209 -8.74 9.13 -7.97
N THR A 210 -8.42 10.40 -8.21
CA THR A 210 -8.85 11.12 -9.42
C THR A 210 -7.76 11.19 -10.49
N ALA A 211 -6.52 10.85 -10.12
CA ALA A 211 -5.43 10.72 -11.07
C ALA A 211 -5.72 9.55 -12.03
N GLY A 212 -5.75 9.85 -13.33
CA GLY A 212 -6.01 8.85 -14.38
C GLY A 212 -4.79 8.59 -15.27
N GLU A 213 -5.02 7.96 -16.41
CA GLU A 213 -4.00 7.58 -17.39
C GLU A 213 -3.04 8.73 -17.75
N ALA A 214 -3.55 9.95 -17.94
CA ALA A 214 -2.73 11.10 -18.31
C ALA A 214 -1.62 11.39 -17.27
N THR A 215 -1.94 11.30 -15.98
CA THR A 215 -0.99 11.51 -14.88
C THR A 215 0.08 10.43 -14.86
N VAL A 216 -0.31 9.17 -15.09
CA VAL A 216 0.61 8.03 -15.16
C VAL A 216 1.55 8.18 -16.36
N ARG A 217 1.01 8.51 -17.54
CA ARG A 217 1.79 8.73 -18.77
C ARG A 217 2.77 9.88 -18.65
N GLU A 218 2.32 11.04 -18.15
CA GLU A 218 3.19 12.19 -17.94
C GLU A 218 4.38 11.83 -17.04
N ARG A 219 4.16 10.91 -16.08
CA ARG A 219 5.21 10.49 -15.18
C ARG A 219 6.18 9.47 -15.78
N LEU A 220 5.68 8.58 -16.63
CA LEU A 220 6.49 7.69 -17.46
C LEU A 220 7.33 8.48 -18.48
N ASP A 221 6.75 9.48 -19.14
CA ASP A 221 7.46 10.31 -20.12
C ASP A 221 8.62 11.08 -19.46
N ARG A 222 8.40 11.65 -18.27
CA ARG A 222 9.47 12.30 -17.48
C ARG A 222 10.63 11.36 -17.11
N LEU A 223 10.38 10.06 -16.97
CA LEU A 223 11.45 9.08 -16.74
C LEU A 223 12.27 8.82 -18.00
N ALA A 224 11.63 8.84 -19.18
CA ALA A 224 12.33 8.67 -20.45
C ALA A 224 13.26 9.86 -20.76
N ASP A 225 12.82 11.09 -20.48
CA ASP A 225 13.60 12.31 -20.73
C ASP A 225 14.90 12.35 -19.91
N ARG A 226 14.84 11.99 -18.62
CA ARG A 226 16.00 11.99 -17.71
C ARG A 226 17.12 11.05 -18.14
N ARG A 227 16.80 9.99 -18.87
CA ARG A 227 17.80 9.02 -19.33
C ARG A 227 18.63 9.57 -20.49
N TRP A 228 18.12 10.56 -21.22
CA TRP A 228 18.85 11.21 -22.31
C TRP A 228 19.90 12.21 -21.81
N ASP A 229 19.69 12.80 -20.64
CA ASP A 229 20.67 13.71 -20.01
C ASP A 229 21.87 12.95 -19.41
N CYS A 230 21.73 11.66 -19.05
CA CYS A 230 22.84 10.83 -18.56
C CYS A 230 23.73 10.25 -19.68
N GLN A 231 23.39 10.47 -20.96
CA GLN A 231 24.15 9.96 -22.12
C GLN A 231 24.94 11.04 -22.88
N GLN A 232 25.00 12.28 -22.36
CA GLN A 232 25.93 13.32 -22.81
C GLN A 232 27.11 13.47 -21.86
#